data_AF-U7VAT9-F1
#
_entry.id   AF-U7VAT9-F1
#
_cell.length_a   1.000
_cell.length_b   1.000
_cell.length_c   1.000
_cell.angle_alpha   90.00
_cell.angle_beta   90.00
_cell.angle_gamma   90.00
#
_symmetry.space_group_name_H-M   'P 1'
#
loop_
_entity.id
_entity.type
_entity.pdbx_description
1 polymer ?
#
loop_
_entity_poly.entity_id
_entity_poly.type
_entity_poly.pdbx_seq_one_letter_code
_entity_poly.pdbx_strand_id
1 'polypeptide(L)'
;YDTSIDQVKELLTDIAKNHALILQDKDIFVRLSKHNSSSLDFTMRVWAKKENYWDVFFDLQELVKKRFDQEGIEIPYNKLDVYQK
;
A
#
# COMPACT_ATOMS: atom_id res chain seq x y z
N TYR A 1 -7.16 -11.51 -8.84
CA TYR A 1 -7.80 -10.21 -9.10
C TYR A 1 -9.01 -9.94 -8.19
N ASP A 2 -9.45 -10.89 -7.36
CA ASP A 2 -10.63 -10.73 -6.48
C ASP A 2 -10.40 -9.92 -5.20
N THR A 3 -9.20 -9.38 -4.96
CA THR A 3 -9.03 -8.43 -3.85
C THR A 3 -9.82 -7.16 -4.18
N SER A 4 -10.82 -6.86 -3.36
CA SER A 4 -11.62 -5.65 -3.54
C SER A 4 -10.71 -4.42 -3.44
N ILE A 5 -10.79 -3.55 -4.43
CA ILE A 5 -10.09 -2.25 -4.46
C ILE A 5 -10.40 -1.45 -3.18
N ASP A 6 -11.62 -1.55 -2.68
CA ASP A 6 -12.05 -0.86 -1.47
C ASP A 6 -11.43 -1.47 -0.22
N GLN A 7 -11.29 -2.80 -0.13
CA GLN A 7 -10.56 -3.44 0.98
C GLN A 7 -9.10 -2.96 1.05
N VAL A 8 -8.41 -2.90 -0.09
CA VAL A 8 -7.03 -2.39 -0.15
C VAL A 8 -6.98 -0.92 0.29
N LYS A 9 -7.89 -0.08 -0.21
CA LYS A 9 -7.94 1.34 0.18
C LYS A 9 -8.21 1.53 1.66
N GLU A 10 -9.16 0.79 2.22
CA GLU A 10 -9.49 0.84 3.64
C GLU A 10 -8.30 0.42 4.49
N LEU A 11 -7.65 -0.69 4.15
CA LEU A 11 -6.48 -1.18 4.88
C LEU A 11 -5.30 -0.20 4.82
N LEU A 12 -4.98 0.34 3.64
CA LEU A 12 -3.91 1.35 3.51
C LEU A 12 -4.25 2.62 4.31
N THR A 13 -5.52 3.02 4.32
CA THR A 13 -5.99 4.18 5.11
C THR A 13 -5.89 3.90 6.61
N ASP A 14 -6.24 2.69 7.05
CA ASP A 14 -6.14 2.25 8.45
C ASP A 14 -4.68 2.24 8.93
N ILE A 15 -3.76 1.72 8.13
CA ILE A 15 -2.32 1.76 8.42
C ILE A 15 -1.85 3.21 8.61
N ALA A 16 -2.23 4.11 7.70
CA ALA A 16 -1.83 5.51 7.78
C ALA A 16 -2.42 6.22 9.01
N LYS A 17 -3.66 5.91 9.38
CA LYS A 17 -4.33 6.50 10.56
C LYS A 17 -3.76 6.02 11.88
N ASN A 18 -3.29 4.77 11.94
CA ASN A 18 -2.72 4.19 13.16
C ASN A 18 -1.21 4.45 13.31
N HIS A 19 -0.56 5.10 12.34
CA HIS A 19 0.86 5.43 12.43
C HIS A 19 1.11 6.68 13.29
N ALA A 20 1.87 6.53 14.37
CA ALA A 20 2.09 7.59 15.36
C ALA A 20 2.77 8.86 14.80
N LEU A 21 3.59 8.72 13.76
CA LEU A 21 4.36 9.82 13.17
C LEU A 21 3.66 10.53 12.00
N ILE A 22 2.48 10.05 11.58
CA ILE A 22 1.67 10.71 10.55
C ILE A 22 0.84 11.83 11.18
N LEU A 23 0.80 12.97 10.50
CA LEU A 23 -0.01 14.13 10.86
C LEU A 23 -1.48 13.88 10.51
N GLN A 24 -2.26 13.45 11.51
CA GLN A 24 -3.68 13.10 11.37
C GLN A 24 -4.59 14.31 11.14
N ASP A 25 -4.11 15.53 11.40
CA ASP A 25 -4.80 16.79 11.07
C ASP A 25 -4.77 17.12 9.57
N LYS A 26 -4.00 16.37 8.78
CA LYS A 26 -3.86 16.54 7.34
C LYS A 26 -4.53 15.42 6.57
N ASP A 27 -4.83 15.69 5.30
CA ASP A 27 -5.45 14.71 4.42
C ASP A 27 -4.55 13.50 4.15
N ILE A 28 -5.13 12.31 4.31
CA ILE A 28 -4.54 11.04 3.87
C ILE A 28 -5.10 10.73 2.48
N PHE A 29 -4.21 10.60 1.50
CA PHE A 29 -4.58 10.29 0.12
C PHE A 29 -4.25 8.83 -0.19
N VAL A 30 -5.25 8.01 -0.50
CA VAL A 30 -5.07 6.63 -0.95
C VAL A 30 -5.98 6.38 -2.15
N ARG A 31 -5.40 6.10 -3.32
CA ARG A 31 -6.16 5.86 -4.57
C ARG A 31 -5.47 4.83 -5.45
N LEU A 32 -6.27 4.09 -6.22
CA LEU A 32 -5.77 3.31 -7.34
C LEU A 32 -5.22 4.27 -8.40
N SER A 33 -3.95 4.11 -8.74
CA SER A 33 -3.25 5.00 -9.69
C SER A 33 -3.07 4.39 -11.06
N LYS A 34 -2.97 3.07 -11.18
CA LYS A 34 -2.72 2.41 -12.47
C LYS A 34 -3.25 0.98 -12.48
N HIS A 35 -3.79 0.58 -13.64
CA HIS A 35 -4.02 -0.82 -13.99
C HIS A 35 -2.81 -1.29 -14.80
N ASN A 36 -2.04 -2.23 -14.28
CA ASN A 36 -0.91 -2.83 -14.97
C ASN A 36 -1.33 -4.19 -15.56
N SER A 37 -0.45 -4.80 -16.36
CA SER A 37 -0.72 -6.10 -17.00
C SER A 37 -0.95 -7.23 -15.99
N SER A 38 -0.26 -7.21 -14.85
CA SER A 38 -0.33 -8.23 -13.79
C SER A 38 -0.52 -7.67 -12.38
N SER A 39 -0.74 -6.36 -12.23
CA SER A 39 -0.89 -5.69 -10.93
C SER A 39 -1.86 -4.51 -10.97
N LEU A 40 -2.36 -4.13 -9.80
CA LEU A 40 -3.02 -2.85 -9.57
C LEU A 40 -2.11 -2.01 -8.70
N ASP A 41 -1.75 -0.81 -9.18
CA ASP A 41 -0.83 0.06 -8.46
C ASP A 41 -1.64 1.08 -7.67
N PHE A 42 -1.40 1.16 -6.37
CA PHE A 42 -2.03 2.13 -5.47
C PHE A 42 -1.03 3.20 -5.07
N THR A 43 -1.47 4.46 -5.09
CA THR A 43 -0.71 5.61 -4.58
C THR A 43 -1.25 6.00 -3.22
N MET A 44 -0.36 6.00 -2.23
CA MET A 44 -0.59 6.53 -0.89
C MET A 44 0.27 7.77 -0.67
N ARG A 45 -0.32 8.85 -0.14
CA ARG A 45 0.41 10.05 0.31
C ARG A 45 -0.10 10.44 1.69
N VAL A 46 0.85 10.71 2.57
CA VAL A 46 0.62 11.09 3.97
C VAL A 46 1.53 12.26 4.31
N TRP A 47 1.14 13.03 5.31
CA TRP A 47 1.94 14.13 5.81
C TRP A 47 2.70 13.67 7.06
N ALA A 48 4.00 13.95 7.09
CA ALA A 48 4.86 13.69 8.24
C ALA A 48 5.77 14.91 8.46
N LYS A 49 6.30 15.03 9.67
CA LYS A 49 7.36 16.02 9.92
C LYS A 49 8.59 15.67 9.09
N LYS A 50 9.33 16.69 8.64
CA LYS A 50 10.55 16.52 7.83
C LYS A 50 11.57 15.57 8.48
N GLU A 51 11.73 15.67 9.79
CA GLU A 51 12.64 14.83 10.59
C GLU A 51 12.29 13.34 10.56
N ASN A 52 10.99 13.01 10.45
CA ASN A 52 10.48 11.63 10.49
C ASN A 52 10.18 11.06 9.10
N TYR A 53 10.50 11.79 8.02
CA TYR A 53 10.05 11.44 6.67
C TYR A 53 10.50 10.03 6.26
N TRP A 54 11.78 9.72 6.50
CA TRP A 54 12.34 8.42 6.11
C TRP A 54 11.82 7.29 6.98
N ASP A 55 11.70 7.52 8.29
CA ASP A 55 11.14 6.52 9.21
C ASP A 55 9.71 6.16 8.80
N VAL A 56 8.85 7.17 8.58
CA VAL A 56 7.48 6.96 8.09
C VAL A 56 7.47 6.24 6.73
N PHE A 57 8.36 6.62 5.81
CA PHE A 57 8.41 6.02 4.48
C PHE A 57 8.75 4.52 4.52
N PHE A 58 9.72 4.11 5.35
CA PHE A 58 10.11 2.71 5.48
C PHE A 58 9.12 1.93 6.33
N ASP A 59 8.65 2.49 7.44
CA ASP A 59 7.66 1.86 8.32
C ASP A 59 6.37 1.54 7.57
N LEU A 60 5.86 2.48 6.77
CA LEU A 60 4.67 2.25 5.97
C LEU A 60 4.85 1.10 4.99
N GLN A 61 6.01 0.99 4.33
CA GLN A 61 6.26 -0.13 3.40
C GLN A 61 6.26 -1.47 4.12
N GLU A 62 6.91 -1.56 5.28
CA GLU A 62 6.93 -2.79 6.07
C GLU A 62 5.55 -3.15 6.61
N LEU A 63 4.82 -2.16 7.16
CA LEU A 63 3.49 -2.36 7.71
C LEU A 63 2.51 -2.79 6.63
N VAL A 64 2.55 -2.16 5.46
CA VAL A 64 1.72 -2.55 4.31
C VAL A 64 1.96 -4.01 3.95
N LYS A 65 3.23 -4.43 3.81
CA LYS A 65 3.55 -5.84 3.52
C LYS A 65 3.03 -6.79 4.61
N LYS A 66 3.31 -6.48 5.89
CA LYS A 66 2.88 -7.30 7.04
C LYS A 66 1.35 -7.44 7.09
N ARG A 67 0.62 -6.36 6.82
CA ARG A 67 -0.85 -6.34 6.86
C ARG A 67 -1.46 -7.05 5.64
N PHE A 68 -0.87 -6.89 4.47
CA PHE A 68 -1.30 -7.62 3.27
C PHE A 68 -1.13 -9.13 3.49
N ASP A 69 -0.03 -9.58 4.08
CA ASP A 69 0.20 -11.00 4.40
C ASP A 69 -0.83 -11.53 5.41
N GLN A 70 -1.22 -10.73 6.41
CA GLN A 70 -2.23 -11.09 7.41
C GLN A 70 -3.64 -11.23 6.82
N GLU A 71 -4.02 -10.35 5.90
CA GLU A 71 -5.34 -10.35 5.25
C GLU A 71 -5.39 -11.25 4.00
N GLY A 72 -4.29 -11.95 3.68
CA GLY A 72 -4.21 -12.83 2.51
C GLY A 72 -4.22 -12.09 1.16
N ILE A 73 -3.80 -10.82 1.14
CA ILE A 73 -3.68 -10.02 -0.08
C ILE A 73 -2.35 -10.37 -0.77
N GLU A 74 -2.43 -11.08 -1.89
CA GLU A 74 -1.25 -11.44 -2.69
C GLU A 74 -0.71 -10.20 -3.43
N ILE A 75 0.56 -9.85 -3.18
CA ILE A 75 1.28 -8.88 -3.99
C ILE A 75 1.83 -9.63 -5.21
N PRO A 76 1.36 -9.32 -6.43
CA PRO A 76 1.77 -10.06 -7.60
C PRO A 76 3.25 -9.80 -7.88
N TYR A 77 4.04 -10.86 -7.84
CA TYR A 77 5.37 -10.86 -8.44
C TYR A 77 5.24 -11.09 -9.93
N ASN A 78 6.14 -10.52 -10.73
CA ASN A 78 6.12 -10.68 -12.17
C ASN A 78 6.34 -12.16 -12.53
N LYS A 79 5.25 -12.89 -12.78
CA LYS A 79 5.30 -14.28 -13.26
C LYS A 79 5.66 -14.22 -14.74
N LEU A 80 6.90 -14.59 -15.05
CA LEU A 80 7.34 -14.73 -16.43
C LEU A 80 6.77 -16.06 -16.94
N ASP A 81 5.61 -16.01 -17.58
CA ASP A 81 4.99 -17.19 -18.18
C ASP A 81 5.84 -17.65 -19.37
N VAL A 82 6.69 -18.65 -19.13
CA VAL A 82 7.46 -19.31 -20.19
C VAL A 82 6.54 -20.31 -20.88
N TYR A 83 5.98 -19.92 -22.02
CA TYR A 83 5.31 -20.85 -22.92
C TYR A 83 6.36 -21.81 -23.52
N GLN A 84 6.45 -23.04 -23.00
CA GLN A 84 7.15 -24.12 -23.69
C GLN A 84 6.20 -24.78 -24.71
N LYS A 85 6.59 -24.71 -25.98
CA LYS A 85 5.95 -25.43 -27.09
C LYS A 85 6.36 -26.89 -27.10
#